data_AF-A0A1Y3QKQ0-F1
#
_entry.id   AF-A0A1Y3QKQ0-F1
#
_cell.length_a   1.000
_cell.length_b   1.000
_cell.length_c   1.000
_cell.angle_alpha   90.00
_cell.angle_beta   90.00
_cell.angle_gamma   90.00
#
_symmetry.space_group_name_H-M   'P 1'
#
loop_
_entity.id
_entity.type
_entity.pdbx_description
1 polymer ?
#
loop_
_entity_poly.entity_id
_entity_poly.type
_entity_poly.pdbx_seq_one_letter_code
_entity_poly.pdbx_strand_id
1 'polypeptide(L)'
;MTDRMEKAKAFLEAVSADENLARALSAIKSREELLAFAARHGHDLTEQDLKDVAKIGSVFFKQKAGEPLSDEELELVSGGFVEWIVIAVAAVAYVAAGGVVAGVYISKNSS
;
A
#
# COMPACT_ATOMS: atom_id res chain seq x y z
N MET A 1 7.46 -16.68 9.16
CA MET A 1 7.35 -15.21 9.12
C MET A 1 7.13 -14.69 7.69
N THR A 2 7.09 -15.56 6.68
CA THR A 2 7.05 -15.25 5.24
C THR A 2 5.64 -14.95 4.70
N ASP A 3 4.61 -15.64 5.18
CA ASP A 3 3.21 -15.47 4.72
C ASP A 3 2.63 -14.05 4.82
N ARG A 4 3.01 -13.26 5.83
CA ARG A 4 2.36 -11.96 6.10
C ARG A 4 2.76 -10.89 5.09
N MET A 5 4.06 -10.82 4.79
CA MET A 5 4.57 -9.91 3.79
C MET A 5 4.02 -10.28 2.40
N GLU A 6 3.88 -11.59 2.11
CA GLU A 6 3.27 -12.05 0.86
C GLU A 6 1.78 -11.68 0.76
N LYS A 7 1.02 -11.76 1.85
CA LYS A 7 -0.38 -11.30 1.89
C LYS A 7 -0.51 -9.80 1.65
N ALA A 8 0.33 -9.00 2.30
CA ALA A 8 0.40 -7.55 2.10
C ALA A 8 0.70 -7.20 0.63
N LYS A 9 1.66 -7.92 0.02
CA LYS A 9 2.00 -7.78 -1.39
C LYS A 9 0.85 -8.18 -2.31
N ALA A 10 0.26 -9.36 -2.10
CA ALA A 10 -0.85 -9.85 -2.91
C ALA A 10 -2.07 -8.91 -2.87
N PHE A 11 -2.36 -8.31 -1.71
CA PHE A 11 -3.41 -7.29 -1.60
C PHE A 11 -3.08 -6.04 -2.41
N LEU A 12 -1.87 -5.49 -2.26
CA LEU A 12 -1.45 -4.31 -3.01
C LEU A 12 -1.43 -4.54 -4.53
N GLU A 13 -1.05 -5.74 -4.96
CA GLU A 13 -1.08 -6.16 -6.35
C GLU A 13 -2.51 -6.25 -6.87
N ALA A 14 -3.43 -6.89 -6.13
CA ALA A 14 -4.84 -6.97 -6.50
C ALA A 14 -5.48 -5.58 -6.63
N VAL A 15 -5.14 -4.67 -5.72
CA VAL A 15 -5.59 -3.27 -5.76
C VAL A 15 -4.99 -2.51 -6.93
N SER A 16 -3.73 -2.75 -7.26
CA SER A 16 -3.08 -2.10 -8.40
C SER A 16 -3.58 -2.63 -9.74
N ALA A 17 -3.96 -3.91 -9.80
CA ALA A 17 -4.50 -4.54 -10.99
C ALA A 17 -5.97 -4.18 -11.25
N ASP A 18 -6.70 -3.74 -10.22
CA ASP A 18 -8.11 -3.35 -10.33
C ASP A 18 -8.32 -1.89 -9.88
N GLU A 19 -8.52 -1.01 -10.86
CA GLU A 19 -8.76 0.42 -10.63
C GLU A 19 -10.01 0.69 -9.76
N ASN A 20 -11.02 -0.20 -9.79
CA ASN A 20 -12.19 -0.05 -8.92
C ASN A 20 -11.84 -0.35 -7.47
N LEU A 21 -10.96 -1.33 -7.21
CA LEU A 21 -10.43 -1.59 -5.87
C LEU A 21 -9.60 -0.42 -5.38
N ALA A 22 -8.70 0.12 -6.21
CA ALA A 22 -7.92 1.32 -5.86
C ALA A 22 -8.80 2.52 -5.53
N ARG A 23 -9.87 2.72 -6.31
CA ARG A 23 -10.83 3.81 -6.08
C ARG A 23 -11.67 3.62 -4.84
N ALA A 24 -12.12 2.39 -4.57
CA ALA A 24 -12.83 2.05 -3.35
C ALA A 24 -11.94 2.23 -2.11
N LEU A 25 -10.65 1.89 -2.23
CA LEU A 25 -9.65 2.13 -1.19
C LEU A 25 -9.42 3.60 -0.88
N SER A 26 -9.46 4.47 -1.88
CA SER A 26 -9.38 5.92 -1.67
C SER A 26 -10.54 6.48 -0.83
N ALA A 27 -11.69 5.78 -0.81
CA ALA A 27 -12.83 6.15 0.02
C ALA A 27 -12.71 5.66 1.49
N ILE A 28 -11.79 4.75 1.77
CA ILE A 28 -11.57 4.19 3.10
C ILE A 28 -10.84 5.22 3.97
N LYS A 29 -11.35 5.44 5.18
CA LYS A 29 -10.77 6.43 6.11
C LYS A 29 -10.18 5.82 7.35
N SER A 30 -10.54 4.57 7.63
CA SER A 30 -10.15 3.89 8.85
C SER A 30 -9.49 2.54 8.58
N ARG A 31 -8.62 2.14 9.50
CA ARG A 31 -7.94 0.86 9.45
C ARG A 31 -8.91 -0.33 9.50
N GLU A 32 -9.99 -0.21 10.27
CA GLU A 32 -11.03 -1.24 10.35
C GLU A 32 -11.78 -1.42 9.03
N GLU A 33 -12.10 -0.32 8.35
CA GLU A 33 -12.71 -0.34 7.03
C GLU A 33 -11.77 -0.95 5.99
N LEU A 34 -10.47 -0.70 6.09
CA LEU A 34 -9.43 -1.29 5.24
C LEU A 34 -9.36 -2.83 5.41
N LEU A 35 -9.38 -3.32 6.66
CA LEU A 35 -9.41 -4.76 6.95
C LEU A 35 -10.68 -5.41 6.40
N ALA A 36 -11.84 -4.79 6.64
CA ALA A 36 -13.10 -5.28 6.14
C ALA A 36 -13.14 -5.28 4.60
N PHE A 37 -12.57 -4.27 3.96
CA PHE A 37 -12.45 -4.19 2.51
C PHE A 37 -11.58 -5.32 1.96
N ALA A 38 -10.38 -5.50 2.51
CA ALA A 38 -9.49 -6.58 2.10
C ALA A 38 -10.17 -7.96 2.23
N ALA A 39 -10.83 -8.23 3.37
CA ALA A 39 -11.52 -9.48 3.61
C ALA A 39 -12.66 -9.73 2.60
N ARG A 40 -13.41 -8.68 2.21
CA ARG A 40 -14.47 -8.76 1.19
C ARG A 40 -13.94 -9.09 -0.20
N HIS A 41 -12.69 -8.74 -0.49
CA HIS A 41 -12.02 -9.03 -1.75
C HIS A 41 -11.19 -10.33 -1.70
N GLY A 42 -11.36 -11.16 -0.65
CA GLY A 42 -10.68 -12.45 -0.51
C GLY A 42 -9.29 -12.37 0.11
N HIS A 43 -8.88 -11.20 0.60
CA HIS A 43 -7.62 -11.00 1.29
C HIS A 43 -7.86 -10.89 2.80
N ASP A 44 -7.68 -11.98 3.52
CA ASP A 44 -7.75 -11.98 4.99
C ASP A 44 -6.47 -11.36 5.58
N LEU A 45 -6.49 -10.02 5.66
CA LEU A 45 -5.44 -9.22 6.28
C LEU A 45 -5.71 -9.07 7.77
N THR A 46 -4.64 -9.13 8.56
CA THR A 46 -4.68 -8.82 9.97
C THR A 46 -4.09 -7.44 10.25
N GLU A 47 -4.24 -7.01 11.48
CA GLU A 47 -3.59 -5.83 12.01
C GLU A 47 -2.07 -5.78 11.75
N GLN A 48 -1.39 -6.92 11.80
CA GLN A 48 0.05 -6.99 11.54
C GLN A 48 0.34 -6.84 10.05
N ASP A 49 -0.45 -7.46 9.18
CA ASP A 49 -0.29 -7.32 7.73
C ASP A 49 -0.45 -5.86 7.29
N LEU A 50 -1.33 -5.10 7.95
CA LEU A 50 -1.44 -3.66 7.70
C LEU A 50 -0.21 -2.86 8.12
N LYS A 51 0.53 -3.31 9.15
CA LYS A 51 1.82 -2.70 9.50
C LYS A 51 2.86 -3.01 8.42
N ASP A 52 2.83 -4.21 7.85
CA ASP A 52 3.69 -4.58 6.72
C ASP A 52 3.33 -3.75 5.47
N VAL A 53 2.04 -3.55 5.17
CA VAL A 53 1.61 -2.65 4.07
C VAL A 53 2.04 -1.20 4.33
N ALA A 54 1.88 -0.70 5.55
CA ALA A 54 2.36 0.63 5.92
C ALA A 54 3.89 0.75 5.79
N LYS A 55 4.65 -0.31 6.13
CA LYS A 55 6.10 -0.38 5.93
C LYS A 55 6.43 -0.29 4.43
N ILE A 56 5.77 -1.08 3.58
CA ILE A 56 5.96 -1.04 2.11
C ILE A 56 5.70 0.38 1.57
N GLY A 57 4.63 1.04 2.01
CA GLY A 57 4.36 2.41 1.56
C GLY A 57 5.31 3.45 2.11
N SER A 58 5.74 3.33 3.37
CA SER A 58 6.77 4.21 3.93
C SER A 58 8.07 4.11 3.13
N VAL A 59 8.48 2.88 2.78
CA VAL A 59 9.64 2.62 1.92
C VAL A 59 9.47 3.27 0.54
N PHE A 60 8.29 3.16 -0.07
CA PHE A 60 8.00 3.84 -1.33
C PHE A 60 8.13 5.37 -1.23
N PHE A 61 7.55 5.98 -0.19
CA PHE A 61 7.63 7.42 0.02
C PHE A 61 9.08 7.89 0.25
N LYS A 62 9.84 7.18 1.10
CA LYS A 62 11.26 7.46 1.33
C LYS A 62 12.08 7.33 0.04
N GLN A 63 11.85 6.26 -0.73
CA GLN A 63 12.50 6.06 -2.03
C GLN A 63 12.20 7.22 -2.99
N LYS A 64 10.93 7.66 -3.06
CA LYS A 64 10.51 8.81 -3.88
C LYS A 64 11.07 10.14 -3.38
N ALA A 65 11.21 10.30 -2.07
CA ALA A 65 11.80 11.48 -1.45
C ALA A 65 13.34 11.50 -1.56
N GLY A 66 13.96 10.41 -2.01
CA GLY A 66 15.41 10.26 -2.02
C GLY A 66 16.02 10.09 -0.62
N GLU A 67 15.20 9.69 0.37
CA GLU A 67 15.67 9.39 1.71
C GLU A 67 16.41 8.04 1.76
N PRO A 68 17.44 7.93 2.62
CA PRO A 68 18.15 6.67 2.80
C PRO A 68 17.23 5.60 3.40
N LEU A 69 17.14 4.47 2.71
CA LEU A 69 16.43 3.28 3.15
C LEU A 69 17.39 2.38 3.95
N SER A 70 16.86 1.72 4.96
CA SER A 70 17.60 0.68 5.72
C SER A 70 17.80 -0.57 4.86
N ASP A 71 18.73 -1.46 5.21
CA ASP A 71 19.00 -2.69 4.43
C ASP A 71 17.73 -3.55 4.22
N GLU A 72 16.89 -3.67 5.24
CA GLU A 72 15.59 -4.37 5.15
C GLU A 72 14.59 -3.67 4.20
N GLU A 73 14.63 -2.34 4.14
CA GLU A 73 13.77 -1.55 3.28
C GLU A 73 14.26 -1.57 1.83
N LEU A 74 15.58 -1.59 1.64
CA LEU A 74 16.24 -1.75 0.35
C LEU A 74 15.93 -3.12 -0.26
N GLU A 75 15.88 -4.18 0.55
CA GLU A 75 15.50 -5.51 0.05
C GLU A 75 14.09 -5.50 -0.56
N LEU A 76 13.14 -4.81 0.08
CA LEU A 76 11.77 -4.66 -0.41
C LEU A 76 11.70 -3.88 -1.75
N VAL A 77 12.54 -2.86 -1.93
CA VAL A 77 12.63 -2.08 -3.18
C VAL A 77 13.35 -2.86 -4.28
N SER A 78 14.47 -3.49 -3.94
CA SER A 78 15.30 -4.25 -4.87
C SER A 78 14.57 -5.48 -5.43
N GLY A 79 13.56 -5.99 -4.72
CA GLY A 79 12.65 -7.02 -5.22
C GLY A 79 11.70 -6.55 -6.33
N GLY A 80 11.76 -5.29 -6.78
CA GLY A 80 11.00 -4.75 -7.91
C GLY A 80 9.49 -4.59 -7.68
N PHE A 81 8.98 -5.07 -6.54
CA PHE A 81 7.57 -5.08 -6.19
C PHE A 81 6.97 -3.67 -6.09
N VAL A 82 7.76 -2.70 -5.62
CA VAL A 82 7.29 -1.35 -5.29
C VAL A 82 7.10 -0.43 -6.51
N GLU A 83 7.75 -0.74 -7.64
CA GLU A 83 7.80 0.15 -8.81
C GLU A 83 6.48 0.17 -9.62
N TRP A 84 5.72 -0.94 -9.63
CA TRP A 84 4.53 -1.11 -10.49
C TRP A 84 3.19 -0.78 -9.80
N ILE A 85 3.16 -0.73 -8.46
CA ILE A 85 1.93 -0.65 -7.63
C ILE A 85 1.76 0.69 -6.90
N VAL A 86 2.42 1.73 -7.42
CA VAL A 86 2.57 3.07 -6.82
C VAL A 86 1.27 3.65 -6.26
N ILE A 87 0.17 3.53 -7.01
CA ILE A 87 -1.12 4.14 -6.65
C ILE A 87 -1.78 3.39 -5.48
N ALA A 88 -1.75 2.06 -5.52
CA ALA A 88 -2.31 1.20 -4.48
C ALA A 88 -1.56 1.36 -3.16
N VAL A 89 -0.23 1.37 -3.23
CA VAL A 89 0.65 1.52 -2.06
C VAL A 89 0.46 2.86 -1.38
N ALA A 90 0.39 3.95 -2.14
CA ALA A 90 0.19 5.28 -1.58
C ALA A 90 -1.16 5.41 -0.85
N ALA A 91 -2.25 4.94 -1.45
CA ALA A 91 -3.59 5.02 -0.85
C ALA A 91 -3.69 4.16 0.43
N VAL A 92 -3.24 2.90 0.36
CA VAL A 92 -3.37 1.97 1.48
C VAL A 92 -2.45 2.37 2.65
N ALA A 93 -1.20 2.74 2.38
CA ALA A 93 -0.27 3.11 3.44
C ALA A 93 -0.69 4.39 4.17
N TYR A 94 -1.34 5.32 3.48
CA TYR A 94 -1.87 6.54 4.07
C TYR A 94 -3.00 6.25 5.07
N VAL A 95 -3.92 5.35 4.71
CA VAL A 95 -4.99 4.88 5.60
C VAL A 95 -4.44 4.03 6.74
N ALA A 96 -3.50 3.14 6.46
CA ALA A 96 -2.88 2.26 7.47
C ALA A 96 -2.06 3.04 8.51
N ALA A 97 -1.46 4.17 8.13
CA ALA A 97 -0.76 5.09 9.02
C ALA A 97 -1.69 6.04 9.81
N GLY A 98 -3.01 5.97 9.58
CA GLY A 98 -3.99 6.81 10.27
C GLY A 98 -4.15 8.23 9.70
N GLY A 99 -3.71 8.48 8.47
CA GLY A 99 -3.91 9.74 7.76
C GLY A 99 -5.33 9.88 7.20
N VAL A 100 -5.91 11.08 7.26
CA VAL A 100 -7.19 11.39 6.60
C VAL A 100 -6.91 11.71 5.14
N VAL A 101 -7.48 10.94 4.19
CA VAL A 101 -7.32 11.17 2.74
C VAL A 101 -7.97 12.51 2.35
N ALA A 102 -7.25 13.61 2.51
CA ALA A 102 -7.57 14.90 1.91
C ALA A 102 -6.87 14.96 0.55
N GLY A 103 -7.42 14.24 -0.43
CA GLY A 103 -7.03 14.35 -1.84
C GLY A 103 -5.59 13.93 -2.15
N VAL A 104 -5.34 12.62 -2.27
CA VAL A 104 -4.22 12.15 -3.10
C VAL A 104 -4.58 12.42 -4.55
N TYR A 105 -4.32 13.63 -5.03
CA TYR A 105 -4.27 13.93 -6.45
C TYR A 105 -3.09 13.13 -7.03
N ILE A 106 -3.39 12.01 -7.69
CA ILE A 106 -2.46 11.42 -8.63
C ILE A 106 -2.27 12.49 -9.70
N SER A 107 -1.14 13.21 -9.64
CA SER A 107 -0.75 14.13 -10.70
C SER A 107 -0.67 13.30 -11.97
N LYS A 108 -1.70 13.43 -12.80
CA LYS A 108 -1.73 12.91 -14.15
C LYS A 108 -0.61 13.65 -14.87
N ASN A 109 0.54 13.00 -15.02
CA ASN A 109 1.59 13.44 -15.93
C ASN A 109 1.04 13.29 -17.36
N SER A 110 0.15 14.20 -17.75
CA SER A 110 -0.24 14.44 -19.12
C SER A 110 0.94 15.12 -19.80
N SER A 111 1.40 14.47 -20.87
CA SER A 111 2.41 14.94 -21.84
C SER A 111 2.20 16.38 -22.30
#